data_AF-A0A254N6J1-F1
#
_entry.id   AF-A0A254N6J1-F1
#
_cell.length_a   1.000
_cell.length_b   1.000
_cell.length_c   1.000
_cell.angle_alpha   90.00
_cell.angle_beta   90.00
_cell.angle_gamma   90.00
#
_symmetry.space_group_name_H-M   'P 1'
#
loop_
_entity.id
_entity.type
_entity.pdbx_description
1 polymer ?
#
loop_
_entity_poly.entity_id
_entity_poly.type
_entity_poly.pdbx_seq_one_letter_code
_entity_poly.pdbx_strand_id
1 'polypeptide(L)'
;MPQALSPQAQARHAGLRWIDDRQPGLQREAGRGGFRYRDADGRLVRDADTLERIRRLAIPPAWQGVWISPDPDGHLQATGRDARGRKQYRYHPDWMAGRGQTKFDGLRCFGTVLPRLRRRVQRVLAGPAVPTRERVLATLVWLLDTTWLRIGNSAYARENGSFGLSTLRNRHADVKGPAIELSFVGKSGVRHQVRVTDRRVARIVRRCRELPGQELFRYLDETGESRAVGSADVNAWLLAAAGQRVTAKDFRTWHGSVLALQLTLQACADGAAPCRPQQVLQQVARRLGNTPAVCRKAYIHPQVLGLGEALGDETSRAALRSRAWAQPPDRQPGLTVPERQLLALLRRRGG
;
A
#
# COMPACT_ATOMS: atom_id res chain seq x y z
N MET A 1 -13.97 -20.36 8.58
CA MET A 1 -12.95 -19.34 8.21
C MET A 1 -13.42 -18.01 8.78
N PRO A 2 -12.73 -17.34 9.71
CA PRO A 2 -13.23 -16.06 10.19
C PRO A 2 -13.11 -15.06 9.04
N GLN A 3 -14.26 -14.60 8.56
CA GLN A 3 -14.36 -13.49 7.62
C GLN A 3 -13.57 -12.31 8.19
N ALA A 4 -12.87 -11.56 7.34
CA ALA A 4 -12.28 -10.31 7.77
C ALA A 4 -13.38 -9.44 8.37
N LEU A 5 -13.29 -9.14 9.66
CA LEU A 5 -14.28 -8.36 10.39
C LEU A 5 -14.58 -7.07 9.61
N SER A 6 -15.85 -6.70 9.49
CA SER A 6 -16.22 -5.40 8.92
C SER A 6 -15.51 -4.29 9.71
N PRO A 7 -15.25 -3.11 9.12
CA PRO A 7 -14.63 -2.00 9.85
C PRO A 7 -15.37 -1.66 11.16
N GLN A 8 -16.70 -1.81 11.19
CA GLN A 8 -17.52 -1.65 12.39
C GLN A 8 -17.25 -2.76 13.42
N ALA A 9 -17.13 -4.01 12.99
CA ALA A 9 -16.78 -5.12 13.86
C ALA A 9 -15.33 -5.04 14.37
N GLN A 10 -14.41 -4.47 13.59
CA GLN A 10 -13.04 -4.17 14.04
C GLN A 10 -13.03 -3.09 15.12
N ALA A 11 -13.88 -2.05 15.00
CA ALA A 11 -13.98 -1.01 16.01
C ALA A 11 -14.45 -1.59 17.33
N ARG A 12 -15.55 -2.37 17.28
CA ARG A 12 -16.10 -3.06 18.46
C ARG A 12 -15.10 -4.01 19.12
N HIS A 13 -14.32 -4.75 18.33
CA HIS A 13 -13.30 -5.66 18.86
C HIS A 13 -12.15 -4.92 19.56
N ALA A 14 -11.88 -3.67 19.18
CA ALA A 14 -10.94 -2.79 19.87
C ALA A 14 -11.57 -2.01 21.04
N GLY A 15 -12.81 -2.32 21.43
CA GLY A 15 -13.56 -1.57 22.44
C GLY A 15 -14.06 -0.19 21.96
N LEU A 16 -13.95 0.10 20.67
CA LEU A 16 -14.24 1.42 20.10
C LEU A 16 -15.59 1.48 19.38
N ARG A 17 -16.19 2.66 19.37
CA ARG A 17 -17.43 2.93 18.65
C ARG A 17 -17.17 3.33 17.21
N TRP A 18 -17.95 2.78 16.29
CA TRP A 18 -17.92 3.20 14.89
C TRP A 18 -18.68 4.53 14.74
N ILE A 19 -17.99 5.60 14.34
CA ILE A 19 -18.54 6.96 14.21
C ILE A 19 -18.15 7.58 12.86
N ASP A 20 -19.03 8.38 12.28
CA ASP A 20 -18.80 9.08 11.01
C ASP A 20 -18.93 10.59 11.20
N ASP A 21 -18.20 11.36 10.40
CA ASP A 21 -18.14 12.82 10.53
C ASP A 21 -19.32 13.57 9.91
N ARG A 22 -20.33 12.82 9.45
CA ARG A 22 -21.65 13.34 9.09
C ARG A 22 -22.60 13.42 10.29
N GLN A 23 -22.24 12.78 11.40
CA GLN A 23 -23.03 12.82 12.63
C GLN A 23 -22.74 14.13 13.39
N PRO A 24 -23.65 14.59 14.26
CA PRO A 24 -23.40 15.73 15.13
C PRO A 24 -22.11 15.53 15.95
N GLY A 25 -21.31 16.58 16.08
CA GLY A 25 -20.02 16.53 16.78
C GLY A 25 -19.50 17.92 17.09
N LEU A 26 -18.30 17.99 17.67
CA LEU A 26 -17.73 19.26 18.07
C LEU A 26 -17.10 19.96 16.86
N GLN A 27 -17.30 21.27 16.77
CA GLN A 27 -16.75 22.11 15.71
C GLN A 27 -15.64 22.99 16.26
N ARG A 28 -14.59 23.20 15.46
CA ARG A 28 -13.51 24.14 15.81
C ARG A 28 -13.72 25.48 15.12
N GLU A 29 -13.70 26.55 15.91
CA GLU A 29 -13.78 27.94 15.47
C GLU A 29 -12.49 28.69 15.81
N ALA A 30 -12.11 29.66 14.98
CA ALA A 30 -11.05 30.60 15.33
C ALA A 30 -11.55 31.58 16.40
N GLY A 31 -10.72 31.89 17.39
CA GLY A 31 -11.02 32.87 18.43
C GLY A 31 -9.81 33.76 18.75
N ARG A 32 -10.00 34.79 19.58
CA ARG A 32 -8.88 35.62 20.07
C ARG A 32 -7.88 34.72 20.82
N GLY A 33 -6.65 34.64 20.31
CA GLY A 33 -5.55 33.90 20.94
C GLY A 33 -5.54 32.38 20.69
N GLY A 34 -6.38 31.84 19.81
CA GLY A 34 -6.36 30.40 19.51
C GLY A 34 -7.65 29.86 18.91
N PHE A 35 -8.04 28.66 19.34
CA PHE A 35 -9.26 27.98 18.88
C PHE A 35 -10.29 27.87 20.00
N ARG A 36 -11.56 27.96 19.61
CA ARG A 36 -12.73 27.67 20.45
C ARG A 36 -13.44 26.45 19.88
N TYR A 37 -14.17 25.73 20.74
CA TYR A 37 -14.89 24.54 20.32
C TYR A 37 -16.36 24.68 20.69
N ARG A 38 -17.24 24.31 19.76
CA ARG A 38 -18.68 24.26 19.98
C ARG A 38 -19.19 22.83 19.89
N ASP A 39 -20.20 22.52 20.67
CA ASP A 39 -20.93 21.26 20.54
C ASP A 39 -21.93 21.29 19.37
N ALA A 40 -22.69 20.20 19.22
CA ALA A 40 -23.70 20.06 18.19
C ALA A 40 -24.85 21.08 18.29
N ASP A 41 -25.11 21.60 19.49
CA ASP A 41 -26.14 22.61 19.75
C ASP A 41 -25.59 24.05 19.60
N GLY A 42 -24.30 24.18 19.24
CA GLY A 42 -23.62 25.46 19.12
C GLY A 42 -23.20 26.07 20.45
N ARG A 43 -23.28 25.35 21.58
CA ARG A 43 -22.81 25.85 22.87
C ARG A 43 -21.30 25.72 22.99
N LEU A 44 -20.68 26.64 23.73
CA LEU A 44 -19.23 26.64 23.92
C LEU A 44 -18.81 25.47 24.82
N VAL A 45 -17.88 24.64 24.33
CA VAL A 45 -17.30 23.55 25.11
C VAL A 45 -16.33 24.12 26.13
N ARG A 46 -16.66 23.98 27.42
CA ARG A 46 -15.82 24.41 28.55
C ARG A 46 -15.25 23.26 29.38
N ASP A 47 -15.73 22.04 29.13
CA ASP A 47 -15.30 20.85 29.83
C ASP A 47 -13.79 20.62 29.67
N ALA A 48 -13.07 20.54 30.80
CA ALA A 48 -11.62 20.52 30.82
C ALA A 48 -11.05 19.23 30.18
N ASP A 49 -11.68 18.09 30.45
CA ASP A 49 -11.26 16.78 29.97
C ASP A 49 -11.44 16.67 28.45
N THR A 50 -12.57 17.16 27.95
CA THR A 50 -12.83 17.27 26.50
C THR A 50 -11.81 18.16 25.82
N LEU A 51 -11.51 19.34 26.39
CA LEU A 51 -10.51 20.25 25.83
C LEU A 51 -9.10 19.65 25.83
N GLU A 52 -8.72 18.95 26.89
CA GLU A 52 -7.43 18.26 26.98
C GLU A 52 -7.32 17.13 25.95
N ARG A 53 -8.37 16.32 25.78
CA ARG A 53 -8.45 15.30 24.73
C ARG A 53 -8.26 15.92 23.35
N ILE A 54 -8.94 17.02 23.04
CA ILE A 54 -8.81 17.71 21.75
C ILE A 54 -7.36 18.16 21.52
N ARG A 55 -6.68 18.70 22.54
CA ARG A 55 -5.26 19.08 22.43
C ARG A 55 -4.38 17.87 22.10
N ARG A 56 -4.61 16.72 22.74
CA ARG A 56 -3.88 15.46 22.48
C ARG A 56 -4.03 14.96 21.04
N LEU A 57 -5.13 15.27 20.35
CA LEU A 57 -5.32 14.91 18.94
C LEU A 57 -4.36 15.63 17.98
N ALA A 58 -3.69 16.70 18.44
CA ALA A 58 -2.75 17.49 17.66
C ALA A 58 -3.31 17.83 16.26
N ILE A 59 -4.53 18.37 16.24
CA ILE A 59 -5.22 18.77 15.00
C ILE A 59 -4.50 20.00 14.45
N PRO A 60 -3.89 19.94 13.24
CA PRO A 60 -3.10 21.04 12.72
C PRO A 60 -3.91 22.34 12.66
N PRO A 61 -3.31 23.48 13.03
CA PRO A 61 -4.01 24.77 13.07
C PRO A 61 -4.53 25.20 11.70
N ALA A 62 -3.81 24.84 10.63
CA ALA A 62 -4.19 25.17 9.25
C ALA A 62 -5.38 24.37 8.70
N TRP A 63 -5.95 23.41 9.44
CA TRP A 63 -7.13 22.69 8.97
C TRP A 63 -8.41 23.53 9.06
N GLN A 64 -9.21 23.51 8.01
CA GLN A 64 -10.50 24.18 7.92
C GLN A 64 -11.66 23.18 8.03
N GLY A 65 -12.84 23.64 8.45
CA GLY A 65 -14.04 22.79 8.57
C GLY A 65 -13.80 21.57 9.44
N VAL A 66 -13.21 21.77 10.63
CA VAL A 66 -12.82 20.66 11.51
C VAL A 66 -14.04 20.17 12.27
N TRP A 67 -14.31 18.88 12.12
CA TRP A 67 -15.23 18.11 12.94
C TRP A 67 -14.44 17.25 13.92
N ILE A 68 -14.90 17.14 15.15
CA ILE A 68 -14.27 16.36 16.21
C ILE A 68 -15.33 15.47 16.85
N SER A 69 -15.00 14.19 17.06
CA SER A 69 -15.88 13.23 17.71
C SER A 69 -16.26 13.71 19.11
N PRO A 70 -17.56 13.75 19.46
CA PRO A 70 -18.00 13.99 20.83
C PRO A 70 -17.64 12.80 21.74
N ASP A 71 -17.55 11.60 21.16
CA ASP A 71 -17.24 10.37 21.87
C ASP A 71 -15.72 10.13 21.94
N PRO A 72 -15.12 10.02 23.14
CA PRO A 72 -13.71 9.70 23.30
C PRO A 72 -13.36 8.30 22.75
N ASP A 73 -14.30 7.35 22.78
CA ASP A 73 -14.10 5.97 22.32
C ASP A 73 -14.46 5.80 20.83
N GLY A 74 -14.76 6.89 20.12
CA GLY A 74 -14.98 6.87 18.68
C GLY A 74 -13.71 6.52 17.90
N HIS A 75 -13.77 5.55 16.99
CA HIS A 75 -12.59 5.14 16.21
C HIS A 75 -12.02 6.30 15.36
N LEU A 76 -12.89 7.17 14.84
CA LEU A 76 -12.57 8.41 14.17
C LEU A 76 -12.69 9.54 15.18
N GLN A 77 -11.60 10.26 15.42
CA GLN A 77 -11.52 11.30 16.46
C GLN A 77 -11.67 12.71 15.91
N ALA A 78 -11.17 12.98 14.71
CA ALA A 78 -11.42 14.26 14.04
C ALA A 78 -11.26 14.15 12.52
N THR A 79 -11.94 15.03 11.81
CA THR A 79 -11.71 15.29 10.39
C THR A 79 -11.55 16.79 10.14
N GLY A 80 -10.99 17.13 8.99
CA GLY A 80 -10.87 18.52 8.56
C GLY A 80 -10.27 18.58 7.18
N ARG A 81 -10.17 19.78 6.60
CA ARG A 81 -9.54 20.00 5.30
C ARG A 81 -8.21 20.69 5.48
N ASP A 82 -7.14 20.17 4.90
CA ASP A 82 -5.85 20.87 4.93
C ASP A 82 -5.80 22.07 3.99
N ALA A 83 -4.67 22.78 3.95
CA ALA A 83 -4.45 23.95 3.09
C ALA A 83 -4.63 23.67 1.58
N ARG A 84 -4.70 22.40 1.16
CA ARG A 84 -4.98 22.00 -0.23
C ARG A 84 -6.42 21.48 -0.40
N GLY A 85 -7.30 21.72 0.57
CA GLY A 85 -8.71 21.27 0.55
C GLY A 85 -8.91 19.78 0.79
N ARG A 86 -7.84 19.01 1.05
CA ARG A 86 -7.91 17.55 1.18
C ARG A 86 -8.48 17.18 2.53
N LYS A 87 -9.46 16.26 2.54
CA LYS A 87 -10.02 15.71 3.77
C LYS A 87 -8.96 14.88 4.50
N GLN A 88 -8.64 15.29 5.72
CA GLN A 88 -7.70 14.67 6.63
C GLN A 88 -8.45 14.06 7.82
N TYR A 89 -7.80 13.10 8.49
CA TYR A 89 -8.39 12.30 9.56
C TYR A 89 -7.43 12.21 10.74
N ARG A 90 -7.97 12.21 11.95
CA ARG A 90 -7.36 11.76 13.19
C ARG A 90 -8.18 10.59 13.69
N TYR A 91 -7.52 9.50 14.06
CA TYR A 91 -8.16 8.29 14.57
C TYR A 91 -7.75 8.03 16.00
N HIS A 92 -8.54 7.25 16.73
CA HIS A 92 -8.19 6.77 18.05
C HIS A 92 -6.86 5.97 18.02
N PRO A 93 -5.97 6.11 19.02
CA PRO A 93 -4.73 5.34 19.08
C PRO A 93 -4.95 3.83 18.99
N ASP A 94 -5.95 3.29 19.68
CA ASP A 94 -6.25 1.85 19.67
C ASP A 94 -6.82 1.37 18.33
N TRP A 95 -7.56 2.24 17.63
CA TRP A 95 -7.97 1.98 16.24
C TRP A 95 -6.75 1.85 15.33
N MET A 96 -5.76 2.71 15.53
CA MET A 96 -4.50 2.68 14.78
C MET A 96 -3.62 1.48 15.15
N ALA A 97 -3.63 1.05 16.41
CA ALA A 97 -2.92 -0.14 16.89
C ALA A 97 -3.53 -1.43 16.30
N GLY A 98 -4.85 -1.58 16.38
CA GLY A 98 -5.59 -2.69 15.76
C GLY A 98 -5.45 -2.70 14.23
N ARG A 99 -5.43 -1.54 13.58
CA ARG A 99 -5.10 -1.42 12.13
C ARG A 99 -3.63 -1.74 11.83
N GLY A 100 -2.73 -1.49 12.78
CA GLY A 100 -1.30 -1.77 12.70
C GLY A 100 -0.99 -3.26 12.57
N GLN A 101 -1.71 -4.10 13.31
CA GLN A 101 -1.66 -5.57 13.20
C GLN A 101 -2.47 -6.07 11.99
N THR A 102 -3.71 -5.59 11.80
CA THR A 102 -4.56 -6.02 10.66
C THR A 102 -4.05 -5.62 9.27
N LYS A 103 -3.15 -4.62 9.15
CA LYS A 103 -2.54 -4.26 7.85
C LYS A 103 -1.65 -5.37 7.29
N PHE A 104 -1.12 -6.24 8.14
CA PHE A 104 -0.20 -7.31 7.78
C PHE A 104 -0.84 -8.69 7.85
N ASP A 105 -1.95 -8.85 8.57
CA ASP A 105 -2.68 -10.12 8.68
C ASP A 105 -3.10 -10.70 7.31
N GLY A 106 -3.40 -9.82 6.35
CA GLY A 106 -3.72 -10.21 4.98
C GLY A 106 -2.51 -10.65 4.14
N LEU A 107 -1.27 -10.41 4.60
CA LEU A 107 -0.07 -10.60 3.78
C LEU A 107 0.23 -12.07 3.49
N ARG A 108 0.00 -12.95 4.48
CA ARG A 108 0.06 -14.41 4.27
C ARG A 108 -0.95 -14.84 3.21
N CYS A 109 -2.18 -14.35 3.35
CA CYS A 109 -3.29 -14.66 2.44
C CYS A 109 -2.99 -14.18 1.01
N PHE A 110 -2.38 -13.00 0.87
CA PHE A 110 -1.86 -12.48 -0.40
C PHE A 110 -0.80 -13.42 -1.01
N GLY A 111 0.20 -13.83 -0.24
CA GLY A 111 1.24 -14.76 -0.67
C GLY A 111 0.69 -16.10 -1.15
N THR A 112 -0.34 -16.63 -0.49
CA THR A 112 -1.02 -17.88 -0.91
C THR A 112 -1.74 -17.73 -2.25
N VAL A 113 -2.36 -16.58 -2.55
CA VAL A 113 -3.11 -16.38 -3.80
C VAL A 113 -2.26 -15.83 -4.95
N LEU A 114 -1.11 -15.24 -4.67
CA LEU A 114 -0.23 -14.65 -5.67
C LEU A 114 0.10 -15.59 -6.86
N PRO A 115 0.36 -16.90 -6.69
CA PRO A 115 0.59 -17.80 -7.82
C PRO A 115 -0.62 -17.96 -8.74
N ARG A 116 -1.84 -18.02 -8.18
CA ARG A 116 -3.08 -18.08 -8.97
C ARG A 116 -3.29 -16.76 -9.72
N LEU A 117 -3.03 -15.64 -9.05
CA LEU A 117 -3.16 -14.31 -9.64
C LEU A 117 -2.17 -14.12 -10.81
N ARG A 118 -0.89 -14.48 -10.63
CA ARG A 118 0.13 -14.47 -11.69
C ARG A 118 -0.28 -15.35 -12.87
N ARG A 119 -0.80 -16.56 -12.63
CA ARG A 119 -1.32 -17.44 -13.69
C ARG A 119 -2.53 -16.84 -14.42
N ARG A 120 -3.41 -16.13 -13.73
CA ARG A 120 -4.55 -15.43 -14.37
C ARG A 120 -4.05 -14.28 -15.25
N VAL A 121 -3.14 -13.45 -14.75
CA VAL A 121 -2.50 -12.38 -15.52
C VAL A 121 -1.87 -12.95 -16.80
N GLN A 122 -1.05 -14.00 -16.67
CA GLN A 122 -0.39 -14.62 -17.83
C GLN A 122 -1.37 -15.16 -18.88
N ARG A 123 -2.51 -15.73 -18.45
CA ARG A 123 -3.58 -16.19 -19.35
C ARG A 123 -4.26 -15.03 -20.06
N VAL A 124 -4.59 -13.95 -19.37
CA VAL A 124 -5.22 -12.75 -19.96
C VAL A 124 -4.31 -12.08 -20.98
N LEU A 125 -3.00 -12.03 -20.69
CA LEU A 125 -1.99 -11.46 -21.58
C LEU A 125 -1.61 -12.40 -22.74
N ALA A 126 -2.13 -13.63 -22.76
CA ALA A 126 -1.97 -14.52 -23.89
C ALA A 126 -2.87 -14.07 -25.07
N GLY A 127 -2.38 -14.29 -26.29
CA GLY A 127 -3.10 -13.97 -27.52
C GLY A 127 -2.80 -12.59 -28.13
N PRO A 128 -3.74 -12.08 -28.96
CA PRO A 128 -3.58 -10.81 -29.67
C PRO A 128 -3.45 -9.61 -28.72
N ALA A 129 -2.64 -8.62 -29.09
CA ALA A 129 -2.34 -7.47 -28.25
C ALA A 129 -3.42 -6.36 -28.31
N VAL A 130 -4.69 -6.73 -28.47
CA VAL A 130 -5.80 -5.77 -28.49
C VAL A 130 -5.97 -5.19 -27.08
N PRO A 131 -5.96 -3.85 -26.90
CA PRO A 131 -6.05 -3.23 -25.58
C PRO A 131 -7.51 -3.23 -25.09
N THR A 132 -8.02 -4.40 -24.69
CA THR A 132 -9.32 -4.53 -24.01
C THR A 132 -9.19 -4.14 -22.55
N ARG A 133 -10.31 -3.80 -21.89
CA ARG A 133 -10.31 -3.45 -20.45
C ARG A 133 -9.58 -4.49 -19.61
N GLU A 134 -9.87 -5.78 -19.83
CA GLU A 134 -9.25 -6.86 -19.05
C GLU A 134 -7.73 -6.94 -19.27
N ARG A 135 -7.25 -6.78 -20.51
CA ARG A 135 -5.81 -6.84 -20.83
C ARG A 135 -5.03 -5.66 -20.30
N VAL A 136 -5.62 -4.46 -20.33
CA VAL A 136 -5.02 -3.26 -19.75
C VAL A 136 -4.91 -3.40 -18.23
N LEU A 137 -5.95 -3.91 -17.57
CA LEU A 137 -5.91 -4.18 -16.12
C LEU A 137 -4.89 -5.26 -15.75
N ALA A 138 -4.81 -6.36 -16.51
CA ALA A 138 -3.80 -7.39 -16.29
C ALA A 138 -2.37 -6.88 -16.52
N THR A 139 -2.17 -5.98 -17.49
CA THR A 139 -0.89 -5.30 -17.75
C THR A 139 -0.50 -4.42 -16.56
N LEU A 140 -1.44 -3.66 -15.98
CA LEU A 140 -1.21 -2.86 -14.78
C LEU A 140 -0.85 -3.72 -13.57
N VAL A 141 -1.52 -4.87 -13.39
CA VAL A 141 -1.20 -5.80 -12.30
C VAL A 141 0.17 -6.44 -12.50
N TRP A 142 0.52 -6.82 -13.72
CA TRP A 142 1.87 -7.30 -14.04
C TRP A 142 2.93 -6.24 -13.71
N LEU A 143 2.68 -4.98 -14.07
CA LEU A 143 3.59 -3.87 -13.76
C LEU A 143 3.69 -3.62 -12.25
N LEU A 144 2.59 -3.70 -11.49
CA LEU A 144 2.62 -3.60 -10.03
C LEU A 144 3.55 -4.65 -9.42
N ASP A 145 3.44 -5.89 -9.89
CA ASP A 145 4.19 -7.03 -9.36
C ASP A 145 5.68 -6.98 -9.72
N THR A 146 6.03 -6.51 -10.92
CA THR A 146 7.42 -6.50 -11.40
C THR A 146 8.20 -5.23 -11.06
N THR A 147 7.52 -4.08 -11.05
CA THR A 147 8.17 -2.77 -10.84
C THR A 147 8.09 -2.27 -9.40
N TRP A 148 7.13 -2.79 -8.64
CA TRP A 148 6.77 -2.36 -7.29
C TRP A 148 6.34 -0.89 -7.21
N LEU A 149 5.99 -0.29 -8.35
CA LEU A 149 5.50 1.08 -8.42
C LEU A 149 4.15 1.22 -7.72
N ARG A 150 3.78 2.45 -7.40
CA ARG A 150 2.46 2.75 -6.85
C ARG A 150 1.43 2.72 -7.96
N ILE A 151 0.23 2.26 -7.64
CA ILE A 151 -0.88 2.28 -8.60
C ILE A 151 -1.23 3.70 -9.05
N GLY A 152 -1.14 4.69 -8.16
CA GLY A 152 -1.52 6.07 -8.47
C GLY A 152 -3.01 6.33 -8.26
N ASN A 153 -3.37 7.61 -8.20
CA ASN A 153 -4.76 8.05 -8.10
C ASN A 153 -4.88 9.35 -8.90
N SER A 154 -5.86 9.39 -9.80
CA SER A 154 -6.04 10.47 -10.78
C SER A 154 -6.31 11.83 -10.14
N ALA A 155 -6.93 11.88 -8.96
CA ALA A 155 -7.09 13.12 -8.19
C ALA A 155 -5.72 13.69 -7.76
N TYR A 156 -4.85 12.84 -7.22
CA TYR A 156 -3.52 13.23 -6.76
C TYR A 156 -2.58 13.63 -7.90
N ALA A 157 -2.73 13.02 -9.07
CA ALA A 157 -1.86 13.26 -10.22
C ALA A 157 -2.06 14.65 -10.82
N ARG A 158 -3.30 15.13 -10.90
CA ARG A 158 -3.63 16.46 -11.44
C ARG A 158 -3.15 17.58 -10.52
N GLU A 159 -3.32 17.44 -9.22
CA GLU A 159 -2.98 18.49 -8.25
C GLU A 159 -1.48 18.61 -7.95
N ASN A 160 -0.72 17.51 -7.99
CA ASN A 160 0.66 17.48 -7.48
C ASN A 160 1.71 17.19 -8.56
N GLY A 161 1.33 17.08 -9.84
CA GLY A 161 2.24 16.67 -10.92
C GLY A 161 2.93 15.31 -10.66
N SER A 162 2.33 14.47 -9.82
CA SER A 162 2.91 13.23 -9.30
C SER A 162 2.13 12.02 -9.81
N PHE A 163 2.79 11.09 -10.49
CA PHE A 163 2.13 9.99 -11.18
C PHE A 163 2.32 8.64 -10.46
N GLY A 164 1.38 7.73 -10.67
CA GLY A 164 1.55 6.28 -10.48
C GLY A 164 1.10 5.54 -11.74
N LEU A 165 1.17 4.21 -11.72
CA LEU A 165 0.93 3.38 -12.91
C LEU A 165 -0.36 3.72 -13.65
N SER A 166 -1.52 3.75 -12.99
CA SER A 166 -2.82 4.04 -13.60
C SER A 166 -3.01 5.50 -14.01
N THR A 167 -2.05 6.38 -13.72
CA THR A 167 -2.10 7.80 -14.10
C THR A 167 -0.95 8.20 -15.01
N LEU A 168 -0.14 7.24 -15.49
CA LEU A 168 0.91 7.54 -16.45
C LEU A 168 0.31 8.11 -17.74
N ARG A 169 1.09 8.95 -18.41
CA ARG A 169 0.75 9.54 -19.71
C ARG A 169 1.66 8.95 -20.79
N ASN A 170 1.27 9.10 -22.05
CA ASN A 170 2.04 8.58 -23.19
C ASN A 170 3.51 9.03 -23.19
N ARG A 171 3.80 10.25 -22.75
CA ARG A 171 5.16 10.79 -22.62
C ARG A 171 6.03 10.14 -21.53
N HIS A 172 5.43 9.39 -20.60
CA HIS A 172 6.15 8.73 -19.50
C HIS A 172 6.62 7.33 -19.87
N ALA A 173 6.29 6.82 -21.06
CA ALA A 173 6.63 5.47 -21.47
C ALA A 173 7.30 5.45 -22.84
N ASP A 174 8.45 4.78 -22.92
CA ASP A 174 9.07 4.39 -24.17
C ASP A 174 9.05 2.87 -24.33
N VAL A 175 8.88 2.39 -25.57
CA VAL A 175 8.75 0.95 -25.86
C VAL A 175 9.62 0.59 -27.05
N LYS A 176 10.67 -0.20 -26.81
CA LYS A 176 11.63 -0.66 -27.82
C LYS A 176 11.68 -2.18 -27.84
N GLY A 177 11.16 -2.80 -28.90
CA GLY A 177 11.03 -4.26 -28.98
C GLY A 177 10.22 -4.82 -27.80
N PRO A 178 10.77 -5.74 -26.97
CA PRO A 178 10.14 -6.24 -25.76
C PRO A 178 10.39 -5.39 -24.51
N ALA A 179 11.23 -4.36 -24.59
CA ALA A 179 11.58 -3.50 -23.46
C ALA A 179 10.61 -2.32 -23.33
N ILE A 180 10.21 -2.04 -22.09
CA ILE A 180 9.42 -0.88 -21.69
C ILE A 180 10.25 -0.07 -20.71
N GLU A 181 10.41 1.21 -20.98
CA GLU A 181 11.00 2.17 -20.05
C GLU A 181 9.94 3.13 -19.56
N LEU A 182 9.80 3.24 -18.23
CA LEU A 182 8.89 4.16 -17.57
C LEU A 182 9.70 5.25 -16.86
N SER A 183 9.46 6.51 -17.19
CA SER A 183 10.15 7.68 -16.61
C SER A 183 9.14 8.75 -16.21
N PHE A 184 9.04 9.02 -14.91
CA PHE A 184 8.06 9.97 -14.36
C PHE A 184 8.42 10.43 -12.95
N VAL A 185 7.81 11.54 -12.51
CA VAL A 185 7.86 12.01 -11.12
C VAL A 185 6.70 11.39 -10.34
N GLY A 186 7.00 10.64 -9.29
CA GLY A 186 6.03 9.98 -8.43
C GLY A 186 5.68 10.80 -7.19
N LYS A 187 5.03 10.12 -6.23
CA LYS A 187 4.63 10.72 -4.95
C LYS A 187 5.83 11.39 -4.26
N SER A 188 5.61 12.59 -3.73
CA SER A 188 6.61 13.40 -3.02
C SER A 188 7.81 13.81 -3.89
N GLY A 189 7.62 13.95 -5.21
CA GLY A 189 8.67 14.43 -6.12
C GLY A 189 9.74 13.39 -6.48
N VAL A 190 9.58 12.14 -6.04
CA VAL A 190 10.57 11.08 -6.30
C VAL A 190 10.58 10.73 -7.78
N ARG A 191 11.73 10.90 -8.46
CA ARG A 191 11.89 10.50 -9.85
C ARG A 191 12.01 8.97 -9.94
N HIS A 192 11.20 8.37 -10.80
CA HIS A 192 11.24 6.95 -11.13
C HIS A 192 11.74 6.78 -12.56
N GLN A 193 12.75 5.92 -12.73
CA GLN A 193 13.18 5.40 -14.02
C GLN A 193 13.26 3.89 -13.90
N VAL A 194 12.35 3.18 -14.57
CA VAL A 194 12.19 1.73 -14.43
C VAL A 194 12.15 1.11 -15.81
N ARG A 195 13.01 0.12 -16.04
CA ARG A 195 13.02 -0.70 -17.25
C ARG A 195 12.54 -2.10 -16.93
N VAL A 196 11.61 -2.60 -17.73
CA VAL A 196 11.11 -3.98 -17.67
C VAL A 196 11.04 -4.57 -19.07
N THR A 197 11.15 -5.90 -19.17
CA THR A 197 11.16 -6.60 -20.45
C THR A 197 10.12 -7.71 -20.44
N ASP A 198 9.11 -7.60 -21.29
CA ASP A 198 8.14 -8.66 -21.58
C ASP A 198 7.46 -8.38 -22.91
N ARG A 199 7.57 -9.32 -23.86
CA ARG A 199 7.05 -9.15 -25.23
C ARG A 199 5.54 -8.95 -25.26
N ARG A 200 4.77 -9.58 -24.38
CA ARG A 200 3.30 -9.50 -24.38
C ARG A 200 2.85 -8.15 -23.82
N VAL A 201 3.42 -7.75 -22.69
CA VAL A 201 3.16 -6.46 -22.04
C VAL A 201 3.60 -5.31 -22.94
N ALA A 202 4.79 -5.38 -23.55
CA ALA A 202 5.30 -4.32 -24.43
C ALA A 202 4.38 -4.07 -25.64
N ARG A 203 3.81 -5.13 -26.23
CA ARG A 203 2.83 -4.99 -27.32
C ARG A 203 1.57 -4.28 -26.84
N ILE A 204 1.04 -4.62 -25.66
CA ILE A 204 -0.18 -3.99 -25.12
C ILE A 204 0.11 -2.51 -24.80
N VAL A 205 1.21 -2.21 -24.10
CA VAL A 205 1.58 -0.82 -23.77
C VAL A 205 1.75 0.01 -25.04
N ARG A 206 2.35 -0.55 -26.11
CA ARG A 206 2.46 0.11 -27.41
C ARG A 206 1.08 0.43 -28.00
N ARG A 207 0.17 -0.55 -28.03
CA ARG A 207 -1.20 -0.32 -28.51
C ARG A 207 -1.95 0.72 -27.68
N CYS A 208 -1.78 0.74 -26.37
CA CYS A 208 -2.41 1.77 -25.55
C CYS A 208 -1.88 3.18 -25.86
N ARG A 209 -0.58 3.33 -26.20
CA ARG A 209 0.00 4.62 -26.62
C ARG A 209 -0.54 5.12 -27.96
N GLU A 210 -0.98 4.21 -28.83
CA GLU A 210 -1.57 4.52 -30.14
C GLU A 210 -3.04 4.94 -30.05
N LEU A 211 -3.71 4.69 -28.91
CA LEU A 211 -5.08 5.12 -28.70
C LEU A 211 -5.16 6.65 -28.50
N PRO A 212 -6.27 7.31 -28.92
CA PRO A 212 -6.48 8.73 -28.68
C PRO A 212 -6.31 9.11 -27.20
N GLY A 213 -5.83 10.34 -26.93
CA GLY A 213 -5.70 11.02 -25.64
C GLY A 213 -4.41 10.83 -24.85
N GLN A 214 -4.38 11.32 -23.60
CA GLN A 214 -3.11 11.57 -22.89
C GLN A 214 -2.68 10.45 -21.96
N GLU A 215 -3.64 9.78 -21.30
CA GLU A 215 -3.40 8.67 -20.38
C GLU A 215 -2.82 7.47 -21.13
N LEU A 216 -1.80 6.84 -20.55
CA LEU A 216 -1.09 5.71 -21.14
C LEU A 216 -1.95 4.44 -21.15
N PHE A 217 -2.70 4.19 -20.08
CA PHE A 217 -3.49 2.97 -19.93
C PHE A 217 -4.94 3.25 -20.28
N ARG A 218 -5.22 3.20 -21.58
CA ARG A 218 -6.56 3.25 -22.14
C ARG A 218 -6.91 1.94 -22.84
N TYR A 219 -8.20 1.66 -22.95
CA TYR A 219 -8.76 0.56 -23.70
C TYR A 219 -9.86 1.06 -24.64
N LEU A 220 -10.17 0.29 -25.68
CA LEU A 220 -11.39 0.50 -26.47
C LEU A 220 -12.53 -0.29 -25.83
N ASP A 221 -13.64 0.39 -25.56
CA ASP A 221 -14.86 -0.27 -25.12
C ASP A 221 -15.65 -0.88 -26.29
N GLU A 222 -16.82 -1.43 -25.99
CA GLU A 222 -17.69 -2.11 -26.96
C GLU A 222 -18.21 -1.16 -28.04
N THR A 223 -18.23 0.16 -27.78
CA THR A 223 -18.65 1.19 -28.74
C THR A 223 -17.48 1.76 -29.55
N GLY A 224 -16.25 1.27 -29.29
CA GLY A 224 -15.03 1.82 -29.90
C GLY A 224 -14.54 3.11 -29.25
N GLU A 225 -15.14 3.53 -28.13
CA GLU A 225 -14.68 4.70 -27.39
C GLU A 225 -13.43 4.35 -26.58
N SER A 226 -12.43 5.23 -26.61
CA SER A 226 -11.24 5.09 -25.78
C SER A 226 -11.55 5.48 -24.34
N ARG A 227 -11.29 4.61 -23.37
CA ARG A 227 -11.51 4.88 -21.94
C ARG A 227 -10.26 4.61 -21.12
N ALA A 228 -9.96 5.49 -20.17
CA ALA A 228 -8.87 5.30 -19.22
C ALA A 228 -9.30 4.38 -18.07
N VAL A 229 -8.35 3.65 -17.49
CA VAL A 229 -8.57 2.89 -16.25
C VAL A 229 -7.99 3.62 -15.03
N GLY A 230 -8.69 3.54 -13.91
CA GLY A 230 -8.26 4.08 -12.63
C GLY A 230 -7.78 3.01 -11.64
N SER A 231 -7.31 3.46 -10.48
CA SER A 231 -6.92 2.56 -9.40
C SER A 231 -8.10 1.82 -8.78
N ALA A 232 -9.32 2.34 -8.88
CA ALA A 232 -10.54 1.64 -8.49
C ALA A 232 -10.76 0.41 -9.37
N ASP A 233 -10.64 0.54 -10.70
CA ASP A 233 -10.78 -0.58 -11.64
C ASP A 233 -9.76 -1.68 -11.36
N VAL A 234 -8.52 -1.31 -11.06
CA VAL A 234 -7.44 -2.26 -10.78
C VAL A 234 -7.70 -3.02 -9.48
N ASN A 235 -8.15 -2.34 -8.42
CA ASN A 235 -8.49 -3.01 -7.17
C ASN A 235 -9.74 -3.90 -7.31
N ALA A 236 -10.73 -3.48 -8.11
CA ALA A 236 -11.89 -4.31 -8.43
C ALA A 236 -11.48 -5.59 -9.19
N TRP A 237 -10.60 -5.45 -10.19
CA TRP A 237 -10.07 -6.59 -10.92
C TRP A 237 -9.26 -7.54 -10.03
N LEU A 238 -8.42 -6.99 -9.14
CA LEU A 238 -7.66 -7.79 -8.17
C LEU A 238 -8.58 -8.59 -7.24
N LEU A 239 -9.63 -7.97 -6.71
CA LEU A 239 -10.62 -8.65 -5.88
C LEU A 239 -11.29 -9.80 -6.63
N ALA A 240 -11.78 -9.55 -7.86
CA ALA A 240 -12.42 -10.56 -8.68
C ALA A 240 -11.47 -11.71 -9.05
N ALA A 241 -10.25 -11.40 -9.50
CA ALA A 241 -9.26 -12.40 -9.90
C ALA A 241 -8.70 -13.20 -8.72
N ALA A 242 -8.60 -12.58 -7.54
CA ALA A 242 -8.10 -13.22 -6.33
C ALA A 242 -9.19 -14.00 -5.58
N GLY A 243 -10.48 -13.72 -5.78
CA GLY A 243 -11.59 -14.33 -5.03
C GLY A 243 -11.60 -13.99 -3.53
N GLN A 244 -10.76 -13.03 -3.11
CA GLN A 244 -10.59 -12.57 -1.74
C GLN A 244 -9.97 -11.17 -1.78
N ARG A 245 -9.99 -10.45 -0.64
CA ARG A 245 -9.46 -9.09 -0.56
C ARG A 245 -7.95 -9.06 -0.88
N VAL A 246 -7.64 -8.50 -2.05
CA VAL A 246 -6.29 -8.13 -2.49
C VAL A 246 -6.36 -6.72 -3.07
N THR A 247 -5.36 -5.91 -2.75
CA THR A 247 -5.25 -4.52 -3.20
C THR A 247 -3.89 -4.28 -3.84
N ALA A 248 -3.79 -3.22 -4.65
CA ALA A 248 -2.52 -2.82 -5.25
C ALA A 248 -1.43 -2.49 -4.21
N LYS A 249 -1.83 -2.09 -2.98
CA LYS A 249 -0.88 -1.81 -1.89
C LYS A 249 -0.19 -3.09 -1.42
N ASP A 250 -0.89 -4.22 -1.45
CA ASP A 250 -0.40 -5.49 -0.90
C ASP A 250 0.85 -5.97 -1.65
N PHE A 251 0.95 -5.73 -2.96
CA PHE A 251 2.17 -6.01 -3.74
C PHE A 251 3.40 -5.32 -3.15
N ARG A 252 3.31 -4.04 -2.83
CA ARG A 252 4.45 -3.28 -2.28
C ARG A 252 4.82 -3.75 -0.87
N THR A 253 3.82 -4.13 -0.07
CA THR A 253 4.05 -4.67 1.27
C THR A 253 4.66 -6.08 1.21
N TRP A 254 4.21 -6.91 0.27
CA TRP A 254 4.76 -8.24 0.03
C TRP A 254 6.21 -8.14 -0.41
N HIS A 255 6.47 -7.42 -1.50
CA HIS A 255 7.83 -7.26 -2.04
C HIS A 255 8.78 -6.56 -1.08
N GLY A 256 8.29 -5.57 -0.32
CA GLY A 256 9.08 -4.93 0.74
C GLY A 256 9.48 -5.91 1.84
N SER A 257 8.57 -6.78 2.25
CA SER A 257 8.84 -7.82 3.27
C SER A 257 9.74 -8.93 2.74
N VAL A 258 9.55 -9.36 1.50
CA VAL A 258 10.39 -10.36 0.82
C VAL A 258 11.82 -9.85 0.69
N LEU A 259 12.01 -8.62 0.22
CA LEU A 259 13.35 -8.04 0.10
C LEU A 259 14.01 -7.86 1.47
N ALA A 260 13.28 -7.39 2.47
CA ALA A 260 13.80 -7.26 3.83
C ALA A 260 14.28 -8.62 4.37
N LEU A 261 13.49 -9.67 4.17
CA LEU A 261 13.83 -11.02 4.59
C LEU A 261 15.07 -11.54 3.85
N GLN A 262 15.10 -11.38 2.52
CA GLN A 262 16.23 -11.79 1.69
C GLN A 262 17.53 -11.14 2.14
N LEU A 263 17.53 -9.82 2.35
CA LEU A 263 18.70 -9.08 2.80
C LEU A 263 19.14 -9.48 4.21
N THR A 264 18.17 -9.78 5.09
CA THR A 264 18.46 -10.27 6.45
C THR A 264 19.13 -11.64 6.39
N LEU A 265 18.60 -12.58 5.59
CA LEU A 265 19.19 -13.91 5.41
C LEU A 265 20.58 -13.86 4.77
N GLN A 266 20.79 -12.96 3.80
CA GLN A 266 22.11 -12.73 3.20
C GLN A 266 23.13 -12.23 4.23
N ALA A 267 22.72 -11.37 5.17
CA ALA A 267 23.58 -10.91 6.26
C ALA A 267 23.88 -12.00 7.31
N CYS A 268 23.07 -13.06 7.36
CA CYS A 268 23.28 -14.23 8.22
C CYS A 268 24.14 -15.33 7.57
N ALA A 269 24.51 -15.21 6.29
CA ALA A 269 25.30 -16.23 5.61
C ALA A 269 26.69 -16.40 6.23
N ASP A 270 27.27 -17.59 6.11
CA ASP A 270 28.64 -17.86 6.57
C ASP A 270 29.64 -16.92 5.91
N GLY A 271 30.49 -16.28 6.73
CA GLY A 271 31.47 -15.30 6.26
C GLY A 271 30.87 -13.98 5.75
N ALA A 272 29.56 -13.75 5.92
CA ALA A 272 28.94 -12.49 5.52
C ALA A 272 29.41 -11.32 6.41
N ALA A 273 29.63 -10.17 5.78
CA ALA A 273 29.95 -8.94 6.48
C ALA A 273 28.82 -8.55 7.46
N PRO A 274 29.16 -8.05 8.67
CA PRO A 274 28.15 -7.58 9.61
C PRO A 274 27.25 -6.51 8.98
N CYS A 275 25.93 -6.67 9.16
CA CYS A 275 24.93 -5.74 8.64
C CYS A 275 24.02 -5.28 9.79
N ARG A 276 23.78 -3.99 9.88
CA ARG A 276 22.84 -3.40 10.82
C ARG A 276 21.42 -3.47 10.24
N PRO A 277 20.37 -3.67 11.06
CA PRO A 277 18.97 -3.62 10.61
C PRO A 277 18.61 -2.35 9.84
N GLN A 278 19.26 -1.23 10.19
CA GLN A 278 19.07 0.04 9.51
C GLN A 278 19.54 0.01 8.04
N GLN A 279 20.59 -0.74 7.70
CA GLN A 279 21.07 -0.89 6.32
C GLN A 279 20.07 -1.68 5.48
N VAL A 280 19.46 -2.74 6.04
CA VAL A 280 18.35 -3.47 5.39
C VAL A 280 17.17 -2.53 5.11
N LEU A 281 16.75 -1.75 6.12
CA LEU A 281 15.67 -0.76 5.96
C LEU A 281 15.97 0.28 4.89
N GLN A 282 17.20 0.79 4.83
CA GLN A 282 17.62 1.75 3.81
C GLN A 282 17.58 1.17 2.40
N GLN A 283 17.99 -0.10 2.21
CA GLN A 283 17.91 -0.77 0.92
C GLN A 283 16.47 -0.97 0.46
N VAL A 284 15.57 -1.44 1.35
CA VAL A 284 14.14 -1.58 1.03
C VAL A 284 13.50 -0.24 0.73
N ALA A 285 13.83 0.80 1.52
CA ALA A 285 13.37 2.17 1.32
C ALA A 285 13.76 2.74 -0.05
N ARG A 286 15.03 2.58 -0.45
CA ARG A 286 15.52 2.95 -1.78
C ARG A 286 14.75 2.22 -2.87
N ARG A 287 14.61 0.89 -2.77
CA ARG A 287 13.91 0.09 -3.79
C ARG A 287 12.43 0.47 -3.94
N LEU A 288 11.75 0.80 -2.84
CA LEU A 288 10.34 1.18 -2.86
C LEU A 288 10.09 2.66 -3.20
N GLY A 289 11.12 3.53 -3.18
CA GLY A 289 10.94 4.98 -3.26
C GLY A 289 10.15 5.50 -2.04
N ASN A 290 10.66 5.22 -0.84
CA ASN A 290 10.08 5.55 0.46
C ASN A 290 11.19 5.96 1.44
N THR A 291 10.83 6.61 2.55
CA THR A 291 11.74 6.76 3.69
C THR A 291 11.82 5.46 4.52
N PRO A 292 12.93 5.17 5.22
CA PRO A 292 13.03 4.02 6.13
C PRO A 292 11.91 3.95 7.19
N ALA A 293 11.53 5.09 7.77
CA ALA A 293 10.46 5.17 8.77
C ALA A 293 9.11 4.70 8.20
N VAL A 294 8.78 5.14 6.98
CA VAL A 294 7.57 4.69 6.27
C VAL A 294 7.62 3.20 5.94
N CYS A 295 8.77 2.66 5.52
CA CYS A 295 8.91 1.23 5.25
C CYS A 295 8.69 0.38 6.51
N ARG A 296 9.36 0.75 7.62
CA ARG A 296 9.17 0.11 8.94
C ARG A 296 7.71 0.15 9.38
N LYS A 297 7.04 1.30 9.22
CA LYS A 297 5.66 1.47 9.68
C LYS A 297 4.62 0.79 8.79
N ALA A 298 4.86 0.61 7.48
CA ALA A 298 3.75 0.32 6.55
C ALA A 298 4.04 -0.71 5.44
N TYR A 299 5.29 -1.11 5.20
CA TYR A 299 5.66 -1.94 4.04
C TYR A 299 6.47 -3.19 4.38
N ILE A 300 6.99 -3.33 5.60
CA ILE A 300 7.75 -4.52 6.01
C ILE A 300 7.03 -5.19 7.17
N HIS A 301 6.75 -6.48 7.03
CA HIS A 301 6.05 -7.28 8.03
C HIS A 301 6.80 -7.26 9.39
N PRO A 302 6.12 -7.13 10.54
CA PRO A 302 6.76 -6.96 11.84
C PRO A 302 7.61 -8.16 12.24
N GLN A 303 7.16 -9.38 11.92
CA GLN A 303 7.98 -10.59 12.13
C GLN A 303 9.31 -10.51 11.38
N VAL A 304 9.34 -9.96 10.15
CA VAL A 304 10.59 -9.78 9.39
C VAL A 304 11.45 -8.67 10.01
N LEU A 305 10.85 -7.61 10.54
CA LEU A 305 11.59 -6.55 11.23
C LEU A 305 12.27 -7.07 12.50
N GLY A 306 11.57 -7.90 13.28
CA GLY A 306 12.13 -8.50 14.51
C GLY A 306 13.34 -9.39 14.24
N LEU A 307 13.42 -10.03 13.07
CA LEU A 307 14.60 -10.81 12.68
C LEU A 307 15.89 -9.97 12.59
N GLY A 308 15.78 -8.65 12.40
CA GLY A 308 16.94 -7.77 12.37
C GLY A 308 17.71 -7.75 13.70
N GLU A 309 17.03 -7.98 14.83
CA GLU A 309 17.69 -8.03 16.15
C GLU A 309 18.74 -9.16 16.23
N ALA A 310 18.52 -10.25 15.49
CA ALA A 310 19.45 -11.38 15.42
C ALA A 310 20.73 -11.11 14.62
N LEU A 311 20.87 -9.93 13.99
CA LEU A 311 22.09 -9.56 13.25
C LEU A 311 23.25 -9.09 14.15
N GLY A 312 23.04 -9.02 15.47
CA GLY A 312 24.01 -8.47 16.42
C GLY A 312 25.23 -9.36 16.71
N ASP A 313 25.10 -10.68 16.56
CA ASP A 313 26.15 -11.65 16.89
C ASP A 313 26.09 -12.90 15.98
N GLU A 314 27.18 -13.67 15.91
CA GLU A 314 27.26 -14.87 15.04
C GLU A 314 26.31 -15.99 15.48
N THR A 315 26.15 -16.23 16.78
CA THR A 315 25.30 -17.30 17.31
C THR A 315 23.84 -17.08 16.90
N SER A 316 23.34 -15.85 17.02
CA SER A 316 21.99 -15.46 16.59
C SER A 316 21.81 -15.58 15.07
N ARG A 317 22.83 -15.19 14.28
CA ARG A 317 22.80 -15.34 12.80
C ARG A 317 22.77 -16.82 12.39
N ALA A 318 23.59 -17.67 13.03
CA ALA A 318 23.61 -19.10 12.81
C ALA A 318 22.27 -19.77 13.18
N ALA A 319 21.67 -19.37 14.30
CA ALA A 319 20.36 -19.86 14.73
C ALA A 319 19.21 -19.41 13.80
N LEU A 320 19.34 -18.23 13.18
CA LEU A 320 18.34 -17.73 12.24
C LEU A 320 18.38 -18.49 10.92
N ARG A 321 19.56 -18.70 10.33
CA ARG A 321 19.70 -19.42 9.05
C ARG A 321 19.36 -20.91 9.18
N SER A 322 19.51 -21.52 10.36
CA SER A 322 19.14 -22.92 10.58
C SER A 322 17.63 -23.17 10.72
N ARG A 323 16.80 -22.11 10.78
CA ARG A 323 15.34 -22.25 10.84
C ARG A 323 14.80 -22.93 9.58
N ALA A 324 13.85 -23.84 9.75
CA ALA A 324 13.21 -24.55 8.64
C ALA A 324 12.60 -23.60 7.56
N TRP A 325 12.04 -22.47 7.95
CA TRP A 325 11.50 -21.47 7.00
C TRP A 325 12.58 -20.67 6.28
N ALA A 326 13.80 -20.61 6.83
CA ALA A 326 14.94 -19.91 6.24
C ALA A 326 15.62 -20.78 5.17
N GLN A 327 15.47 -22.10 5.26
CA GLN A 327 15.90 -23.01 4.21
C GLN A 327 15.00 -22.87 2.97
N PRO A 328 15.52 -23.08 1.74
CA PRO A 328 14.72 -23.00 0.53
C PRO A 328 13.53 -23.98 0.59
N PRO A 329 12.28 -23.50 0.67
CA PRO A 329 11.13 -24.40 0.76
C PRO A 329 10.87 -25.07 -0.59
N ASP A 330 10.11 -26.17 -0.55
CA ASP A 330 9.67 -26.94 -1.71
C ASP A 330 9.22 -26.03 -2.87
N ARG A 331 9.50 -26.49 -4.09
CA ARG A 331 9.20 -25.74 -5.29
C ARG A 331 7.68 -25.53 -5.42
N GLN A 332 7.26 -24.28 -5.32
CA GLN A 332 5.90 -23.86 -5.63
C GLN A 332 5.91 -22.98 -6.90
N PRO A 333 5.35 -23.46 -8.03
CA PRO A 333 5.27 -22.66 -9.25
C PRO A 333 4.62 -21.30 -9.01
N GLY A 334 5.24 -20.25 -9.52
CA GLY A 334 4.74 -18.87 -9.40
C GLY A 334 5.20 -18.11 -8.16
N LEU A 335 6.03 -18.70 -7.28
CA LEU A 335 6.77 -17.99 -6.21
C LEU A 335 8.28 -18.21 -6.34
N THR A 336 9.05 -17.14 -6.17
CA THR A 336 10.51 -17.17 -6.02
C THR A 336 10.93 -17.79 -4.68
N VAL A 337 12.21 -18.15 -4.51
CA VAL A 337 12.71 -18.70 -3.23
C VAL A 337 12.45 -17.73 -2.06
N PRO A 338 12.80 -16.44 -2.13
CA PRO A 338 12.50 -15.48 -1.06
C PRO A 338 11.00 -15.34 -0.74
N GLU A 339 10.13 -15.42 -1.76
CA GLU A 339 8.69 -15.39 -1.55
C GLU A 339 8.18 -16.63 -0.81
N ARG A 340 8.74 -17.81 -1.09
CA ARG A 340 8.41 -19.04 -0.37
C ARG A 340 8.92 -19.01 1.06
N GLN A 341 10.14 -18.51 1.29
CA GLN A 341 10.70 -18.33 2.64
C GLN A 341 9.83 -17.38 3.46
N LEU A 342 9.38 -16.26 2.89
CA LEU A 342 8.45 -15.36 3.59
C LEU A 342 7.12 -16.06 3.88
N LEU A 343 6.55 -16.78 2.90
CA LEU A 343 5.30 -17.49 3.12
C LEU A 343 5.44 -18.54 4.23
N ALA A 344 6.57 -19.25 4.29
CA ALA A 344 6.88 -20.22 5.33
C ALA A 344 7.06 -19.57 6.70
N LEU A 345 7.77 -18.44 6.79
CA LEU A 345 7.92 -17.64 8.01
C LEU A 345 6.55 -17.21 8.57
N LEU A 346 5.65 -16.79 7.68
CA LEU A 346 4.31 -16.33 8.04
C LEU A 346 3.30 -17.47 8.31
N ARG A 347 3.68 -18.74 8.14
CA ARG A 347 2.81 -19.86 8.55
C ARG A 347 2.69 -19.80 10.06
N ARG A 348 1.44 -19.80 10.57
CA ARG A 348 1.21 -20.01 11.99
C ARG A 348 1.84 -21.35 12.36
N ARG A 349 2.63 -21.40 13.43
CA ARG A 349 2.93 -22.68 14.08
C ARG A 349 1.57 -23.29 14.40
N GLY A 350 1.35 -24.55 13.97
CA GLY A 350 0.22 -25.31 14.48
C GLY A 350 0.26 -25.24 16.00
N GLY A 351 -0.89 -24.95 16.60
CA GLY A 351 -1.07 -25.10 18.04
C GLY A 351 -0.90 -26.55 18.45
#